data_AF-A0AAW2YND5-F1
#
_entry.id   AF-A0AAW2YND5-F1
#
_cell.length_a   1.000
_cell.length_b   1.000
_cell.length_c   1.000
_cell.angle_alpha   90.00
_cell.angle_beta   90.00
_cell.angle_gamma   90.00
#
_symmetry.space_group_name_H-M   'P 1'
#
loop_
_entity.id
_entity.type
_entity.pdbx_description
1 polymer ?
#
loop_
_entity_poly.entity_id
_entity_poly.type
_entity_poly.pdbx_seq_one_letter_code
_entity_poly.pdbx_strand_id
1 'polypeptide(L)'
;MESFEFLNILQVHGFTKVLGVLTHLDCIKKQEQVKKLKKKLKHRFWTEVCEGAKLFYLTGLRSDLYTSRDTLNLSRFISVVKPRPLTWRSSHSSILVDRVEDITDPELITSHNGKID
;
A
#
# COMPACT_ATOMS: atom_id res chain seq x y z
N MET A 1 11.21 -9.43 -0.98
CA MET A 1 10.39 -10.63 -0.64
C MET A 1 9.05 -10.17 -0.10
N GLU A 2 9.06 -9.25 0.87
CA GLU A 2 7.90 -8.63 1.54
C GLU A 2 6.68 -8.32 0.65
N SER A 3 6.84 -7.62 -0.49
CA SER A 3 5.68 -7.26 -1.33
C SER A 3 4.97 -8.47 -1.94
N PHE A 4 5.69 -9.56 -2.24
CA PHE A 4 5.08 -10.78 -2.78
C PHE A 4 4.47 -11.66 -1.67
N GLU A 5 5.08 -11.67 -0.50
CA GLU A 5 4.50 -12.31 0.68
C GLU A 5 3.15 -11.66 1.06
N PHE A 6 3.09 -10.33 1.03
CA PHE A 6 1.84 -9.60 1.25
C PHE A 6 0.76 -9.95 0.23
N LEU A 7 1.12 -10.10 -1.05
CA LEU A 7 0.17 -10.53 -2.09
C LEU A 7 -0.34 -11.95 -1.83
N ASN A 8 0.53 -12.87 -1.42
CA ASN A 8 0.13 -14.23 -1.09
C ASN A 8 -0.82 -14.28 0.11
N ILE A 9 -0.55 -13.49 1.15
CA ILE A 9 -1.45 -13.36 2.31
C ILE A 9 -2.81 -12.81 1.85
N LEU A 10 -2.84 -11.77 1.02
CA LEU A 10 -4.08 -11.20 0.48
C LEU A 10 -4.89 -12.21 -0.36
N GLN A 11 -4.23 -13.09 -1.12
CA GLN A 11 -4.92 -14.11 -1.90
C GLN A 11 -5.69 -15.09 -0.99
N VAL A 12 -5.10 -15.47 0.14
CA VAL A 12 -5.72 -16.41 1.10
C VAL A 12 -6.86 -15.75 1.88
N HIS A 13 -6.71 -14.50 2.31
CA HIS A 13 -7.71 -13.81 3.16
C HIS A 13 -8.86 -13.15 2.39
N GLY A 14 -8.78 -13.11 1.06
CA GLY A 14 -9.79 -12.49 0.20
C GLY A 14 -9.18 -11.41 -0.67
N PHE A 15 -8.97 -11.76 -1.93
CA PHE A 15 -8.28 -10.88 -2.88
C PHE A 15 -9.11 -9.64 -3.23
N THR A 16 -8.69 -8.49 -2.72
CA THR A 16 -9.23 -7.17 -3.05
C THR A 16 -8.65 -6.62 -4.35
N LYS A 17 -9.15 -5.48 -4.83
CA LYS A 17 -8.52 -4.79 -5.95
C LYS A 17 -7.14 -4.28 -5.54
N VAL A 18 -6.10 -4.83 -6.16
CA VAL A 18 -4.71 -4.42 -5.96
C VAL A 18 -4.31 -3.44 -7.05
N LEU A 19 -3.60 -2.39 -6.65
CA LEU A 19 -2.97 -1.45 -7.57
C LEU A 19 -1.46 -1.47 -7.37
N GLY A 20 -0.71 -1.66 -8.46
CA GLY A 20 0.74 -1.63 -8.41
C GLY A 20 1.27 -0.23 -8.67
N VAL A 21 2.30 0.17 -7.93
CA VAL A 21 3.08 1.39 -8.20
C VAL A 21 4.55 1.01 -8.25
N LEU A 22 5.22 1.30 -9.37
CA LEU A 22 6.64 1.08 -9.56
C LEU A 22 7.39 2.41 -9.43
N THR A 23 8.31 2.48 -8.49
CA THR A 23 9.10 3.66 -8.14
C THR A 23 10.59 3.46 -8.51
N HIS A 24 11.43 4.47 -8.24
CA HIS A 24 12.89 4.44 -8.43
C HIS A 24 13.35 4.13 -9.86
N LEU A 25 12.59 4.60 -10.85
CA LEU A 25 12.95 4.44 -12.27
C LEU A 25 14.09 5.37 -12.70
N ASP A 26 14.32 6.43 -11.94
CA ASP A 26 15.40 7.41 -12.05
C ASP A 26 16.78 6.83 -11.68
N CYS A 27 16.83 5.83 -10.80
CA CYS A 27 18.07 5.15 -10.44
C CYS A 27 18.73 4.39 -11.62
N ILE A 28 17.98 4.10 -12.68
CA ILE A 28 18.44 3.31 -13.82
C ILE A 28 18.90 4.24 -14.96
N LYS A 29 20.23 4.32 -15.15
CA LYS A 29 20.84 5.22 -16.14
C LYS A 29 20.46 4.88 -17.59
N LYS A 30 20.27 3.60 -17.92
CA LYS A 30 20.00 3.14 -19.31
C LYS A 30 18.51 2.97 -19.57
N GLN A 31 17.97 3.73 -20.52
CA GLN A 31 16.55 3.66 -20.89
C GLN A 31 16.11 2.28 -21.40
N GLU A 32 16.99 1.55 -22.10
CA GLU A 32 16.68 0.18 -22.54
C GLU A 32 16.48 -0.78 -21.38
N GLN A 33 17.29 -0.64 -20.32
CA GLN A 33 17.17 -1.45 -19.11
C GLN A 33 15.87 -1.11 -18.37
N VAL A 34 15.48 0.16 -18.32
CA VAL A 34 14.17 0.60 -17.78
C VAL A 34 13.03 -0.08 -18.53
N LYS A 35 13.05 -0.08 -19.87
CA LYS A 35 12.00 -0.71 -20.68
C LYS A 35 11.91 -2.22 -20.42
N LYS A 36 13.06 -2.92 -20.38
CA LYS A 36 13.13 -4.36 -20.07
C LYS A 36 12.60 -4.66 -18.66
N LEU A 37 12.99 -3.86 -17.67
CA LEU A 37 12.55 -4.02 -16.28
C LEU A 37 11.04 -3.78 -16.15
N LYS A 38 10.51 -2.69 -16.74
CA LYS A 38 9.06 -2.42 -16.77
C LYS A 38 8.29 -3.59 -17.35
N LYS A 39 8.73 -4.17 -18.46
CA LYS A 39 8.09 -5.35 -19.07
C LYS A 39 8.14 -6.57 -18.14
N LYS A 40 9.30 -6.87 -17.56
CA LYS A 40 9.48 -8.00 -16.64
C LYS A 40 8.61 -7.88 -15.40
N LEU A 41 8.62 -6.72 -14.74
CA LEU A 41 7.86 -6.47 -13.53
C LEU A 41 6.36 -6.41 -13.79
N LYS A 42 5.93 -5.80 -14.91
CA LYS A 42 4.53 -5.83 -15.34
C LYS A 42 4.04 -7.25 -15.56
N HIS A 43 4.81 -8.08 -16.28
CA HIS A 43 4.44 -9.46 -16.52
C HIS A 43 4.34 -10.26 -15.22
N ARG A 44 5.33 -10.14 -14.34
CA ARG A 44 5.30 -10.79 -13.02
C ARG A 44 4.11 -10.33 -12.17
N PHE A 45 3.83 -9.03 -12.16
CA PHE A 45 2.67 -8.48 -11.44
C PHE A 45 1.34 -9.02 -11.97
N TRP A 46 1.23 -9.24 -13.28
CA TRP A 46 0.05 -9.86 -13.89
C TRP A 46 -0.12 -11.32 -13.49
N THR A 47 0.96 -12.08 -13.43
CA THR A 47 0.92 -13.49 -12.99
C THR A 47 0.44 -13.63 -11.54
N GLU A 48 0.87 -12.73 -10.65
CA GLU A 48 0.56 -12.82 -9.21
C GLU A 48 -0.80 -12.21 -8.83
N VAL A 49 -1.31 -11.24 -9.59
CA VAL A 49 -2.55 -10.52 -9.25
C VAL A 49 -3.70 -11.00 -10.11
N CYS A 50 -3.66 -10.62 -11.39
CA CYS A 50 -4.61 -10.98 -12.43
C CYS A 50 -4.07 -10.36 -13.73
N GLU A 51 -4.35 -11.01 -14.86
CA GLU A 51 -4.03 -10.46 -16.15
C GLU A 51 -4.74 -9.11 -16.36
N GLY A 52 -3.97 -8.11 -16.80
CA GLY A 52 -4.50 -6.75 -17.00
C GLY A 52 -4.58 -5.88 -15.74
N ALA A 53 -4.04 -6.32 -14.60
CA ALA A 53 -3.92 -5.47 -13.42
C ALA A 53 -3.12 -4.18 -13.73
N LYS A 54 -3.57 -3.04 -13.19
CA LYS A 54 -2.96 -1.74 -13.48
C LYS A 54 -1.68 -1.53 -12.66
N LEU A 55 -0.61 -1.18 -13.36
CA LEU A 55 0.69 -0.82 -12.79
C LEU A 55 1.02 0.62 -13.18
N PHE A 56 1.15 1.50 -12.19
CA PHE A 56 1.59 2.88 -12.35
C PHE A 56 3.11 2.98 -12.25
N TYR A 57 3.68 4.00 -12.91
CA TYR A 57 5.12 4.26 -12.91
C TYR A 57 5.35 5.66 -12.38
N LEU A 58 6.10 5.79 -11.29
CA LEU A 58 6.56 7.09 -10.80
C LEU A 58 7.97 7.32 -11.31
N THR A 59 8.13 8.37 -12.10
CA THR A 59 9.31 8.54 -12.96
C THR A 59 10.56 8.96 -12.19
N GLY A 60 10.37 9.59 -11.03
CA GLY A 60 11.44 10.05 -10.13
C GLY A 60 10.93 11.10 -9.14
N LEU A 61 11.81 11.53 -8.25
CA LEU A 61 11.55 12.58 -7.25
C LEU A 61 12.08 13.94 -7.76
N ARG A 62 11.35 15.01 -7.45
CA ARG A 62 11.74 16.41 -7.64
C ARG A 62 11.52 17.12 -6.31
N SER A 63 12.58 17.63 -5.69
CA SER A 63 12.50 18.25 -4.35
C SER A 63 11.81 17.32 -3.34
N ASP A 64 12.25 16.06 -3.30
CA ASP A 64 11.72 14.98 -2.44
C ASP A 64 10.23 14.62 -2.64
N LEU A 65 9.59 15.19 -3.67
CA LEU A 65 8.20 14.91 -4.03
C LEU A 65 8.10 14.20 -5.38
N TYR A 66 7.12 13.32 -5.53
CA TYR A 66 6.79 12.76 -6.84
C TYR A 66 6.23 13.83 -7.76
N THR A 67 6.49 13.65 -9.06
CA THR A 67 6.03 14.60 -10.08
C THR A 67 4.50 14.70 -10.06
N SER A 68 3.97 15.94 -10.07
CA SER A 68 2.53 16.22 -9.96
C SER A 68 1.69 15.52 -11.02
N ARG A 69 2.25 15.27 -12.21
CA ARG A 69 1.56 14.53 -13.29
C ARG A 69 1.35 13.07 -12.95
N ASP A 70 2.36 12.42 -12.37
CA ASP A 70 2.30 11.01 -12.01
C ASP A 70 1.36 10.80 -10.82
N THR A 71 1.43 11.68 -9.81
CA THR A 71 0.53 11.64 -8.65
C THR A 71 -0.91 11.97 -9.03
N LEU A 72 -1.15 12.90 -9.94
CA LEU A 72 -2.48 13.23 -10.44
C LEU A 72 -3.10 12.06 -11.23
N ASN A 73 -2.29 11.33 -12.01
CA ASN A 73 -2.77 10.14 -12.71
C ASN A 73 -3.14 9.02 -11.74
N LEU A 74 -2.32 8.82 -10.71
CA LEU A 74 -2.56 7.84 -9.65
C LEU A 74 -3.83 8.19 -8.87
N SER A 75 -3.96 9.45 -8.41
CA SER A 75 -5.10 9.90 -7.61
C SER A 75 -6.42 9.77 -8.36
N ARG A 76 -6.48 10.17 -9.64
CA ARG A 76 -7.67 9.97 -10.48
C ARG A 76 -8.12 8.52 -10.52
N PHE A 77 -7.17 7.57 -10.52
CA PHE A 77 -7.53 6.16 -10.55
C PHE A 77 -8.03 5.69 -9.19
N ILE A 78 -7.36 6.05 -8.10
CA ILE A 78 -7.79 5.72 -6.73
C ILE A 78 -9.22 6.23 -6.47
N SER A 79 -9.54 7.46 -6.89
CA SER A 79 -10.87 8.06 -6.72
C SER A 79 -12.01 7.30 -7.41
N VAL A 80 -11.72 6.55 -8.49
CA VAL A 80 -12.73 5.83 -9.29
C VAL A 80 -12.82 4.35 -8.89
N VAL A 81 -11.86 3.84 -8.11
CA VAL A 81 -11.82 2.42 -7.73
C VAL A 81 -12.99 2.07 -6.81
N LYS A 82 -13.92 1.26 -7.33
CA LYS A 82 -14.99 0.65 -6.52
C LYS A 82 -14.45 -0.52 -5.70
N PRO A 83 -14.62 -0.55 -4.36
CA PRO A 83 -14.19 -1.67 -3.54
C PRO A 83 -15.00 -2.94 -3.85
N ARG A 84 -14.38 -4.10 -3.66
CA ARG A 84 -15.07 -5.39 -3.75
C ARG A 84 -15.56 -5.78 -2.36
N PRO A 85 -16.86 -6.09 -2.16
CA PRO A 85 -17.32 -6.62 -0.87
C PRO A 85 -16.70 -8.01 -0.65
N LEU A 86 -16.05 -8.20 0.49
CA LEU A 86 -15.50 -9.48 0.93
C LEU A 86 -16.42 -10.06 1.99
N THR A 87 -16.72 -11.36 1.90
CA THR A 87 -17.63 -12.03 2.84
C THR A 87 -17.25 -11.79 4.29
N TRP A 88 -15.96 -11.96 4.64
CA TRP A 88 -15.46 -11.74 5.99
C TRP A 88 -15.70 -10.31 6.50
N ARG A 89 -15.44 -9.31 5.65
CA ARG A 89 -15.64 -7.88 5.98
C ARG A 89 -17.11 -7.49 6.10
N SER A 90 -18.00 -8.19 5.38
CA SER A 90 -19.43 -7.96 5.45
C SER A 90 -20.09 -8.70 6.62
N SER A 91 -19.52 -9.81 7.09
CA SER A 91 -20.07 -10.61 8.18
C SER A 91 -19.52 -10.25 9.57
N HIS A 92 -18.36 -9.59 9.65
CA HIS A 92 -17.73 -9.21 10.91
C HIS A 92 -17.56 -7.70 11.02
N SER A 93 -18.00 -7.14 12.15
CA SER A 93 -17.73 -5.74 12.49
C SER A 93 -16.23 -5.55 12.75
N SER A 94 -15.64 -4.55 12.10
CA SER A 94 -14.24 -4.19 12.29
C SER A 94 -14.10 -2.66 12.22
N ILE A 95 -13.17 -2.11 13.01
CA ILE A 95 -12.85 -0.69 13.01
C ILE A 95 -11.34 -0.52 12.87
N LEU A 96 -10.92 0.47 12.10
CA LEU A 96 -9.54 0.94 12.07
C LEU A 96 -9.43 2.10 13.06
N VAL A 97 -8.59 1.93 14.07
CA VAL A 97 -8.38 2.96 15.09
C VAL A 97 -7.39 3.99 14.56
N ASP A 98 -7.83 5.24 14.44
CA ASP A 98 -7.00 6.36 13.98
C ASP A 98 -6.21 6.98 15.15
N ARG A 99 -6.89 7.18 16.29
CA ARG A 99 -6.29 7.75 17.50
C ARG A 99 -6.68 6.93 18.73
N VAL A 100 -5.69 6.67 19.57
CA VAL A 100 -5.87 6.07 20.90
C VAL A 100 -5.52 7.15 21.92
N GLU A 101 -6.45 7.39 22.84
CA GLU A 101 -6.23 8.25 24.00
C GLU A 101 -6.45 7.42 25.26
N ASP A 102 -5.57 7.59 26.23
CA ASP A 102 -5.75 7.04 27.56
C ASP A 102 -6.53 8.06 28.41
N ILE A 103 -7.66 7.61 28.96
CA ILE A 103 -8.57 8.43 29.79
C ILE A 103 -8.42 8.02 31.27
N THR A 104 -7.40 7.25 31.60
CA THR A 104 -7.12 6.86 32.99
C THR A 104 -6.85 8.09 33.85
N ASP A 105 -7.46 8.13 35.04
CA ASP A 105 -7.31 9.22 36.00
C ASP A 105 -5.82 9.41 36.38
N PRO A 106 -5.26 10.62 36.26
CA PRO A 106 -3.88 10.92 36.67
C PRO A 106 -3.56 10.53 38.13
N GLU A 107 -4.54 10.55 39.04
CA GLU A 107 -4.34 10.15 40.44
C GLU A 107 -4.08 8.65 40.58
N LEU A 108 -4.72 7.81 39.76
CA LEU A 108 -4.49 6.36 39.71
C LEU A 108 -3.12 6.03 39.10
N ILE A 109 -2.68 6.80 38.11
CA ILE A 109 -1.34 6.66 37.51
C ILE A 109 -0.25 7.01 38.53
N THR A 110 -0.45 8.09 39.29
CA THR A 110 0.52 8.57 40.30
C THR A 110 0.62 7.61 41.48
N SER A 111 -0.51 7.06 41.95
CA SER A 111 -0.54 6.08 43.05
C SER A 111 0.05 4.72 42.67
N HIS A 112 -0.09 4.28 41.41
CA HIS A 112 0.54 3.05 40.92
C HIS A 112 2.04 3.21 40.58
N ASN A 113 2.50 4.42 40.21
CA ASN A 113 3.92 4.69 39.94
C ASN A 113 4.81 4.79 41.19
N GLY A 114 4.25 4.56 42.39
CA GLY A 114 4.99 4.49 43.66
C GLY A 114 5.77 3.18 43.90
N LYS A 115 5.69 2.20 43.00
CA LYS A 115 6.55 0.99 42.99
C LYS A 115 6.87 0.58 41.56
N ILE A 116 7.85 1.25 40.98
CA ILE A 116 8.65 0.71 39.88
C ILE A 116 9.97 0.27 40.53
N ASP A 117 10.09 -1.02 40.80
CA ASP A 117 11.39 -1.73 40.82
C ASP A 117 11.70 -2.17 39.38
#